data_AF-A0A845DL22-F1
#
_entry.id   AF-A0A845DL22-F1
#
_cell.length_a   1.000
_cell.length_b   1.000
_cell.length_c   1.000
_cell.angle_alpha   90.00
_cell.angle_beta   90.00
_cell.angle_gamma   90.00
#
_symmetry.space_group_name_H-M   'P 1'
#
loop_
_entity.id
_entity.type
_entity.pdbx_description
1 polymer ?
#
loop_
_entity_poly.entity_id
_entity_poly.type
_entity_poly.pdbx_seq_one_letter_code
_entity_poly.pdbx_strand_id
1 'polypeptide(L)'
;MYLQPTTADRGALRVIPGSHKNPLHEELFGMGLRSRFGPTRAPFLEESGLSGEDIPCYVFSSNPGDVIIFNQLTWYAAFGGYRDRRTCTFNFYGTPRTPEVVESMGKVVERIPDIRKNLGTVGLQYHPWWLENPENSPRRARWISWLEEWGFVEAYNS
;
A
#
# COMPACT_ATOMS: atom_id res chain seq x y z
N MET A 1 5.24 -0.80 -10.89
CA MET A 1 5.83 -0.45 -12.20
C MET A 1 6.07 1.03 -12.27
N TYR A 2 7.31 1.43 -12.58
CA TYR A 2 7.72 2.83 -12.68
C TYR A 2 7.44 3.36 -14.09
N LEU A 3 6.95 4.60 -14.17
CA LEU A 3 6.65 5.27 -15.44
C LEU A 3 7.64 6.40 -15.75
N GLN A 4 8.45 6.79 -14.77
CA GLN A 4 9.52 7.79 -14.90
C GLN A 4 10.77 7.28 -14.19
N PRO A 5 11.96 7.80 -14.55
CA PRO A 5 13.17 7.52 -13.80
C PRO A 5 13.05 7.95 -12.33
N THR A 6 13.60 7.14 -11.44
CA THR A 6 13.72 7.44 -10.01
C THR A 6 15.14 7.22 -9.55
N THR A 7 15.60 8.10 -8.66
CA THR A 7 16.90 8.05 -7.97
C THR A 7 16.66 8.32 -6.49
N ALA A 8 17.70 8.21 -5.66
CA ALA A 8 17.61 8.43 -4.22
C ALA A 8 16.93 9.76 -3.85
N ASP A 9 17.27 10.83 -4.56
CA ASP A 9 16.74 12.19 -4.44
C ASP A 9 15.49 12.45 -5.29
N ARG A 10 15.03 11.47 -6.08
CA ARG A 10 13.90 11.58 -7.04
C ARG A 10 12.85 10.49 -6.84
N GLY A 11 12.37 10.30 -5.62
CA GLY A 11 11.20 9.46 -5.37
C GLY A 11 11.42 7.97 -5.60
N ALA A 12 12.66 7.47 -5.54
CA ALA A 12 12.95 6.04 -5.55
C ALA A 12 12.31 5.35 -4.33
N LEU A 13 11.81 4.13 -4.55
CA LEU A 13 11.41 3.27 -3.44
C LEU A 13 12.65 2.87 -2.65
N ARG A 14 12.53 2.96 -1.34
CA ARG A 14 13.52 2.53 -0.38
C ARG A 14 12.90 1.46 0.50
N VAL A 15 13.67 0.44 0.83
CA VAL A 15 13.22 -0.63 1.74
C VAL A 15 14.25 -0.87 2.81
N ILE A 16 13.80 -1.31 3.98
CA ILE A 16 14.68 -1.90 4.98
C ILE A 16 14.68 -3.42 4.74
N PRO A 17 15.75 -4.02 4.19
CA PRO A 17 15.76 -5.44 3.87
C PRO A 17 15.47 -6.32 5.09
N GLY A 18 14.67 -7.38 4.93
CA GLY A 18 14.32 -8.30 6.01
C GLY A 18 13.22 -7.81 6.98
N SER A 19 12.84 -6.53 6.94
CA SER A 19 11.85 -5.92 7.86
C SER A 19 10.41 -6.43 7.74
N HIS A 20 10.13 -7.34 6.80
CA HIS A 20 8.86 -8.07 6.71
C HIS A 20 8.79 -9.27 7.68
N LYS A 21 9.89 -9.55 8.39
CA LYS A 21 9.99 -10.64 9.36
C LYS A 21 10.21 -10.08 10.76
N ASN A 22 9.66 -10.80 11.74
CA ASN A 22 10.03 -10.60 13.14
C ASN A 22 11.45 -11.16 13.40
N PRO A 23 12.21 -10.57 14.34
CA PRO A 23 11.79 -9.49 15.26
C PRO A 23 11.88 -8.09 14.65
N LEU A 24 12.64 -7.90 13.56
CA LEU A 24 12.94 -6.57 13.01
C LEU A 24 11.69 -5.72 12.72
N HIS A 25 10.60 -6.32 12.22
CA HIS A 25 9.35 -5.59 11.98
C HIS A 25 8.82 -4.90 13.25
N GLU A 26 8.73 -5.65 14.35
CA GLU A 26 8.24 -5.17 15.64
C GLU A 26 9.24 -4.23 16.31
N GLU A 27 10.54 -4.46 16.14
CA GLU A 27 11.58 -3.56 16.66
C GLU A 27 11.51 -2.17 16.02
N LEU A 28 11.34 -2.09 14.70
CA LEU A 28 11.17 -0.81 13.99
C LEU A 28 9.88 -0.08 14.43
N PHE A 29 8.81 -0.85 14.69
CA PHE A 29 7.58 -0.29 15.24
C PHE A 29 7.79 0.21 16.67
N GLY A 30 8.42 -0.58 17.53
CA GLY A 30 8.72 -0.26 18.93
C GLY A 30 9.64 0.94 19.08
N MET A 31 10.58 1.13 18.15
CA MET A 31 11.46 2.30 18.06
C MET A 31 10.70 3.60 17.77
N GLY A 32 9.48 3.51 17.22
CA GLY A 32 8.70 4.69 16.85
C GLY A 32 9.05 5.26 15.48
N LEU A 33 9.52 4.42 14.54
CA LEU A 33 9.71 4.82 13.13
C LEU A 33 8.40 5.01 12.36
N ARG A 34 7.26 4.70 12.99
CA ARG A 34 5.91 4.99 12.51
C ARG A 34 5.04 5.41 13.69
N SER A 35 4.15 6.38 13.50
CA SER A 35 3.15 6.72 14.51
C SER A 35 2.18 5.54 14.73
N ARG A 36 1.89 5.26 16.01
CA ARG A 36 0.83 4.31 16.39
C ARG A 36 -0.57 4.89 16.18
N PHE A 37 -0.69 6.22 16.10
CA PHE A 37 -1.96 6.95 16.07
C PHE A 37 -1.95 7.95 14.90
N GLY A 38 -2.55 7.57 13.77
CA GLY A 38 -2.87 8.50 12.67
C GLY A 38 -1.69 8.93 11.78
N PRO A 39 -1.91 9.91 10.89
CA PRO A 39 -0.96 10.34 9.86
C PRO A 39 0.21 11.21 10.38
N THR A 40 0.38 11.30 11.71
CA THR A 40 1.41 12.09 12.37
C THR A 40 2.81 11.49 12.23
N ARG A 41 3.81 12.36 12.38
CA ARG A 41 5.24 12.10 12.21
C ARG A 41 5.75 10.99 13.13
N ALA A 42 6.80 10.29 12.69
CA ALA A 42 7.44 9.22 13.45
C ALA A 42 8.16 9.80 14.68
N PRO A 43 7.77 9.42 15.93
CA PRO A 43 8.37 9.97 17.15
C PRO A 43 9.91 9.91 17.17
N PHE A 44 10.47 8.81 16.68
CA PHE A 44 11.91 8.64 16.59
C PHE A 44 12.59 9.74 15.75
N LEU A 45 11.99 10.11 14.61
CA LEU A 45 12.54 11.15 13.74
C LEU A 45 12.46 12.53 14.39
N GLU A 46 11.37 12.81 15.12
CA GLU A 46 11.21 14.07 15.85
C GLU A 46 12.22 14.21 16.98
N GLU A 47 12.41 13.15 17.78
CA GLU A 47 13.33 13.15 18.93
C GLU A 47 14.80 13.16 18.51
N SER A 48 15.15 12.45 17.43
CA SER A 48 16.53 12.36 16.94
C SER A 48 16.96 13.55 16.07
N GLY A 49 16.00 14.31 15.54
CA GLY A 49 16.25 15.35 14.53
C GLY A 49 16.62 14.79 13.14
N LEU A 50 16.54 13.46 12.96
CA LEU A 50 16.75 12.82 11.67
C LEU A 50 15.53 12.99 10.77
N SER A 51 15.77 13.00 9.47
CA SER A 51 14.75 12.87 8.45
C SER A 51 14.51 11.41 8.08
N GLY A 52 13.40 11.13 7.38
CA GLY A 52 13.15 9.79 6.88
C GLY A 52 14.23 9.33 5.89
N GLU A 53 14.89 10.27 5.23
CA GLU A 53 15.97 10.04 4.30
C GLU A 53 17.26 9.52 4.94
N ASP A 54 17.45 9.80 6.23
CA ASP A 54 18.64 9.41 7.00
C ASP A 54 18.55 7.95 7.50
N ILE A 55 17.38 7.33 7.41
CA ILE A 55 17.17 5.95 7.86
C ILE A 55 17.92 4.97 6.93
N PRO A 56 18.82 4.11 7.47
CA PRO A 56 19.53 3.12 6.68
C PRO A 56 18.57 2.22 5.91
N CYS A 57 18.69 2.22 4.58
CA CYS A 57 17.82 1.48 3.69
C CYS A 57 18.51 1.15 2.37
N TYR A 58 17.94 0.21 1.64
CA TYR A 58 18.32 -0.05 0.25
C TYR A 58 17.45 0.79 -0.69
N VAL A 59 18.07 1.50 -1.62
CA VAL A 59 17.39 2.40 -2.57
C VAL A 59 17.33 1.75 -3.95
N PHE A 60 16.13 1.62 -4.50
CA PHE A 60 15.94 1.13 -5.87
C PHE A 60 15.81 2.31 -6.84
N SER A 61 16.92 2.64 -7.51
CA SER A 61 16.84 3.49 -8.69
C SER A 61 16.18 2.71 -9.83
N SER A 62 15.27 3.33 -10.55
CA SER A 62 14.46 2.63 -11.56
C SER A 62 14.27 3.49 -12.80
N ASN A 63 14.08 2.84 -13.95
CA ASN A 63 13.70 3.44 -15.22
C ASN A 63 12.24 3.11 -15.56
N PRO A 64 11.63 3.82 -16.52
CA PRO A 64 10.31 3.48 -17.03
C PRO A 64 10.26 2.01 -17.49
N GLY A 65 9.27 1.26 -16.99
CA GLY A 65 9.09 -0.17 -17.25
C GLY A 65 9.61 -1.08 -16.15
N ASP A 66 10.48 -0.59 -15.26
CA ASP A 66 10.98 -1.41 -14.15
C ASP A 66 9.87 -1.78 -13.17
N VAL A 67 9.95 -3.01 -12.67
CA VAL A 67 9.02 -3.58 -11.69
C VAL A 67 9.81 -4.06 -10.49
N ILE A 68 9.44 -3.56 -9.31
CA ILE A 68 9.94 -4.03 -8.03
C ILE A 68 8.80 -4.78 -7.35
N ILE A 69 9.08 -6.00 -6.90
CA ILE A 69 8.14 -6.84 -6.17
C ILE A 69 8.73 -7.08 -4.79
N PHE A 70 7.94 -6.84 -3.74
CA PHE A 70 8.34 -7.04 -2.36
C PHE A 70 7.12 -7.42 -1.50
N ASN A 71 7.37 -7.98 -0.32
CA ASN A 71 6.30 -8.35 0.61
C ASN A 71 5.66 -7.09 1.22
N GLN A 72 4.33 -7.02 1.29
CA GLN A 72 3.58 -5.85 1.79
C GLN A 72 3.94 -5.45 3.24
N LEU A 73 4.45 -6.38 4.06
CA LEU A 73 4.90 -6.12 5.42
C LEU A 73 6.34 -5.55 5.51
N THR A 74 7.05 -5.46 4.40
CA THR A 74 8.37 -4.81 4.37
C THR A 74 8.17 -3.35 4.74
N TRP A 75 9.07 -2.78 5.53
CA TRP A 75 9.12 -1.35 5.76
C TRP A 75 9.70 -0.66 4.53
N TYR A 76 8.94 0.29 3.99
CA TYR A 76 9.33 1.04 2.80
C TYR A 76 8.89 2.49 2.85
N ALA A 77 9.59 3.32 2.09
CA ALA A 77 9.27 4.73 1.91
C ALA A 77 9.78 5.21 0.54
N ALA A 78 9.36 6.41 0.14
CA ALA A 78 9.94 7.11 -0.99
C ALA A 78 9.97 8.61 -0.65
N PHE A 79 11.11 9.24 -0.89
CA PHE A 79 11.36 10.65 -0.56
C PHE A 79 11.90 11.40 -1.79
N GLY A 80 11.86 12.74 -1.76
CA GLY A 80 12.29 13.55 -2.91
C GLY A 80 11.38 13.38 -4.12
N GLY A 81 10.06 13.26 -3.91
CA GLY A 81 9.10 13.24 -5.02
C GLY A 81 9.22 14.50 -5.88
N TYR A 82 8.93 14.38 -7.17
CA TYR A 82 8.92 15.50 -8.11
C TYR A 82 7.62 15.50 -8.92
N ARG A 83 7.35 16.62 -9.59
CA ARG A 83 6.15 16.77 -10.42
C ARG A 83 6.09 15.67 -11.48
N ASP A 84 4.92 15.08 -11.67
CA ASP A 84 4.65 14.01 -12.65
C ASP A 84 5.35 12.67 -12.41
N ARG A 85 5.91 12.44 -11.20
CA ARG A 85 6.36 11.12 -10.76
C ARG A 85 5.15 10.19 -10.57
N ARG A 86 4.98 9.25 -11.49
CA ARG A 86 3.87 8.30 -11.56
C ARG A 86 4.38 6.87 -11.39
N THR A 87 3.57 6.05 -10.73
CA THR A 87 3.86 4.64 -10.51
C THR A 87 2.54 3.89 -10.51
N CYS A 88 2.52 2.73 -11.15
CA CYS A 88 1.42 1.78 -11.01
C CYS A 88 1.78 0.78 -9.92
N THR A 89 0.98 0.73 -8.85
CA THR A 89 1.13 -0.22 -7.75
C THR A 89 0.07 -1.31 -7.87
N PHE A 90 0.49 -2.55 -7.75
CA PHE A 90 -0.39 -3.71 -7.81
C PHE A 90 -0.23 -4.49 -6.49
N ASN A 91 -1.33 -4.63 -5.75
CA ASN A 91 -1.36 -5.42 -4.53
C ASN A 91 -1.98 -6.77 -4.85
N PHE A 92 -1.32 -7.85 -4.42
CA PHE A 92 -1.78 -9.21 -4.63
C PHE A 92 -2.09 -9.84 -3.28
N TYR A 93 -3.33 -10.26 -3.10
CA TYR A 93 -3.79 -10.97 -1.92
C TYR A 93 -4.04 -12.43 -2.27
N GLY A 94 -3.65 -13.33 -1.37
CA GLY A 94 -4.13 -14.70 -1.43
C GLY A 94 -5.62 -14.73 -1.12
N THR A 95 -6.37 -15.61 -1.79
CA THR A 95 -7.75 -15.88 -1.38
C THR A 95 -7.73 -16.41 0.06
N PRO A 96 -8.50 -15.81 0.98
CA PRO A 96 -8.60 -16.30 2.36
C PRO A 96 -9.19 -17.71 2.36
N ARG A 97 -8.45 -18.68 2.91
CA ARG A 97 -8.83 -20.11 2.91
C ARG A 97 -8.95 -20.73 4.31
N THR A 98 -8.40 -20.08 5.33
CA THR A 98 -8.50 -20.53 6.72
C THR A 98 -9.37 -19.55 7.51
N PRO A 99 -10.05 -20.00 8.57
CA PRO A 99 -10.88 -19.12 9.40
C PRO A 99 -10.12 -17.87 9.90
N GLU A 100 -8.85 -18.01 10.27
CA GLU A 100 -8.07 -16.84 10.75
C GLU A 100 -7.82 -15.82 9.63
N VAL A 101 -7.53 -16.28 8.41
CA VAL A 101 -7.29 -15.39 7.27
C VAL A 101 -8.60 -14.75 6.79
N VAL A 102 -9.73 -15.48 6.88
CA VAL A 102 -11.08 -14.95 6.61
C VAL A 102 -11.41 -13.82 7.58
N GLU A 103 -11.21 -14.04 8.88
CA GLU A 103 -11.44 -13.01 9.91
C GLU A 103 -10.52 -11.80 9.68
N SER A 104 -9.24 -12.03 9.37
CA SER A 104 -8.29 -10.96 9.07
C SER A 104 -8.70 -10.16 7.84
N MET A 105 -9.31 -10.79 6.82
CA MET A 105 -9.81 -10.09 5.64
C MET A 105 -10.97 -9.16 6.01
N GLY A 106 -11.91 -9.62 6.85
CA GLY A 106 -13.00 -8.78 7.36
C GLY A 106 -12.50 -7.51 8.04
N LYS A 107 -11.51 -7.64 8.93
CA LYS A 107 -10.87 -6.49 9.61
C LYS A 107 -10.18 -5.51 8.64
N VAL A 108 -9.68 -5.99 7.51
CA VAL A 108 -9.11 -5.12 6.47
C VAL A 108 -10.24 -4.32 5.82
N VAL A 109 -11.34 -4.98 5.46
CA VAL A 109 -12.48 -4.35 4.76
C VAL A 109 -13.13 -3.27 5.62
N GLU A 110 -13.35 -3.55 6.91
CA GLU A 110 -13.90 -2.60 7.88
C GLU A 110 -13.08 -1.29 7.98
N ARG A 111 -11.76 -1.35 7.76
CA ARG A 111 -10.87 -0.19 7.87
C ARG A 111 -10.77 0.64 6.59
N ILE A 112 -11.25 0.13 5.46
CA ILE A 112 -11.12 0.80 4.17
C ILE A 112 -11.74 2.21 4.17
N PRO A 113 -12.96 2.44 4.70
CA PRO A 113 -13.55 3.78 4.71
C PRO A 113 -12.67 4.81 5.43
N ASP A 114 -12.13 4.44 6.60
CA ASP A 114 -11.21 5.28 7.36
C ASP A 114 -9.90 5.53 6.60
N ILE A 115 -9.34 4.49 5.97
CA ILE A 115 -8.13 4.63 5.16
C ILE A 115 -8.36 5.59 3.99
N ARG A 116 -9.47 5.46 3.26
CA ARG A 116 -9.80 6.34 2.13
C ARG A 116 -9.94 7.78 2.57
N LYS A 117 -10.64 8.01 3.69
CA LYS A 117 -10.80 9.33 4.31
C LYS A 117 -9.44 9.92 4.70
N ASN A 118 -8.58 9.15 5.36
CA ASN A 118 -7.27 9.61 5.82
C ASN A 118 -6.28 9.87 4.67
N LEU A 119 -6.36 9.11 3.58
CA LEU A 119 -5.53 9.29 2.39
C LEU A 119 -6.06 10.40 1.46
N GLY A 120 -7.25 10.96 1.73
CA GLY A 120 -7.90 11.92 0.83
C GLY A 120 -8.17 11.33 -0.55
N THR A 121 -8.47 10.03 -0.64
CA THR A 121 -8.76 9.37 -1.92
C THR A 121 -10.08 9.91 -2.48
N VAL A 122 -10.05 10.43 -3.71
CA VAL A 122 -11.23 11.00 -4.38
C VAL A 122 -11.77 10.03 -5.43
N GLY A 123 -13.10 10.03 -5.58
CA GLY A 123 -13.80 9.20 -6.56
C GLY A 123 -14.03 7.75 -6.12
N LEU A 124 -14.66 6.99 -7.02
CA LEU A 124 -14.97 5.58 -6.83
C LEU A 124 -13.77 4.72 -7.21
N GLN A 125 -13.42 3.75 -6.36
CA GLN A 125 -12.38 2.78 -6.69
C GLN A 125 -12.86 1.84 -7.81
N TYR A 126 -14.12 1.41 -7.73
CA TYR A 126 -14.76 0.56 -8.73
C TYR A 126 -15.80 1.38 -9.50
N HIS A 127 -15.49 1.73 -10.74
CA HIS A 127 -16.37 2.54 -11.58
C HIS A 127 -17.68 1.79 -11.93
N PRO A 128 -18.86 2.45 -11.95
CA PRO A 128 -20.15 1.81 -12.22
C PRO A 128 -20.19 1.00 -13.52
N TRP A 129 -19.69 1.56 -14.63
CA TRP A 129 -19.59 0.84 -15.91
C TRP A 129 -18.80 -0.48 -15.82
N TRP A 130 -17.79 -0.54 -14.94
CA TRP A 130 -17.04 -1.79 -14.75
C TRP A 130 -17.90 -2.81 -14.00
N LEU A 131 -18.60 -2.38 -12.93
CA LEU A 131 -19.51 -3.20 -12.13
C LEU A 131 -20.75 -3.68 -12.92
N GLU A 132 -21.28 -2.85 -13.82
CA GLU A 132 -22.40 -3.21 -14.70
C GLU A 132 -22.06 -4.36 -15.66
N ASN A 133 -20.77 -4.57 -15.96
CA ASN A 133 -20.29 -5.61 -16.86
C ASN A 133 -21.10 -5.70 -18.18
N PRO A 134 -21.23 -4.60 -18.95
CA PRO A 134 -22.19 -4.53 -20.08
C PRO A 134 -21.91 -5.54 -21.20
N GLU A 135 -20.66 -6.00 -21.32
CA GLU A 135 -20.25 -7.02 -22.29
C GLU A 135 -20.53 -8.46 -21.81
N ASN A 136 -21.14 -8.63 -20.62
CA ASN A 136 -21.41 -9.93 -20.00
C ASN A 136 -20.17 -10.83 -19.90
N SER A 137 -19.02 -10.23 -19.58
CA SER A 137 -17.76 -10.99 -19.47
C SER A 137 -17.84 -11.94 -18.27
N PRO A 138 -17.70 -13.27 -18.44
CA PRO A 138 -17.75 -14.21 -17.33
C PRO A 138 -16.58 -14.03 -16.36
N ARG A 139 -15.42 -13.59 -16.88
CA ARG A 139 -14.25 -13.28 -16.06
C ARG A 139 -14.52 -12.07 -15.16
N ARG A 140 -15.13 -11.02 -15.71
CA ARG A 140 -15.46 -9.80 -14.94
C ARG A 140 -16.53 -10.10 -13.90
N ALA A 141 -17.58 -10.83 -14.27
CA ALA A 141 -18.63 -11.28 -13.34
C ALA A 141 -18.06 -12.02 -12.13
N ARG A 142 -17.10 -12.95 -12.36
CA ARG A 142 -16.41 -13.65 -11.26
C ARG A 142 -15.67 -12.71 -10.31
N TRP A 143 -15.01 -11.68 -10.85
CA TRP A 143 -14.31 -10.69 -10.01
C TRP A 143 -15.26 -9.81 -9.23
N ILE A 144 -16.33 -9.33 -9.87
CA ILE A 144 -17.37 -8.51 -9.21
C ILE A 144 -18.00 -9.30 -8.06
N SER A 145 -18.45 -10.53 -8.33
CA SER A 145 -19.05 -11.39 -7.31
C SER A 145 -18.09 -11.63 -6.13
N TRP A 146 -16.80 -11.85 -6.39
CA TRP A 146 -15.81 -11.98 -5.31
C TRP A 146 -15.66 -10.69 -4.51
N LEU A 147 -15.58 -9.53 -5.17
CA LEU A 147 -15.47 -8.25 -4.47
C LEU A 147 -16.70 -7.91 -3.63
N GLU A 148 -17.89 -8.26 -4.11
CA GLU A 148 -19.17 -8.07 -3.41
C GLU A 148 -19.28 -9.02 -2.21
N GLU A 149 -18.98 -10.31 -2.39
CA GLU A 149 -18.97 -11.33 -1.33
C GLU A 149 -18.12 -10.88 -0.13
N TRP A 150 -16.97 -10.28 -0.41
CA TRP A 150 -16.03 -9.80 0.60
C TRP A 150 -16.29 -8.35 1.06
N GLY A 151 -17.34 -7.68 0.56
CA GLY A 151 -17.70 -6.32 0.96
C GLY A 151 -16.77 -5.21 0.45
N PHE A 152 -15.84 -5.52 -0.45
CA PHE A 152 -14.89 -4.55 -1.00
C PHE A 152 -15.58 -3.47 -1.83
N VAL A 153 -16.62 -3.82 -2.61
CA VAL A 153 -17.33 -2.85 -3.45
C VAL A 153 -17.94 -1.76 -2.58
N GLU A 154 -18.68 -2.14 -1.54
CA GLU A 154 -19.29 -1.19 -0.60
C GLU A 154 -18.23 -0.37 0.12
N ALA A 155 -17.23 -1.01 0.74
CA ALA A 155 -16.23 -0.32 1.53
C ALA A 155 -15.40 0.70 0.71
N TYR A 156 -15.11 0.40 -0.56
CA TYR A 156 -14.35 1.29 -1.45
C TYR A 156 -15.21 2.27 -2.26
N ASN A 157 -16.53 2.15 -2.25
CA ASN A 157 -17.43 3.09 -2.95
C ASN A 157 -18.41 3.82 -2.01
N SER A 158 -18.35 3.56 -0.69
CA SER A 158 -19.05 4.33 0.35
C SER A 158 -18.61 5.79 0.39
#